data_AF-A0A2C9JBR1-F1
#
_entry.id   AF-A0A2C9JBR1-F1
#
_cell.length_a   1.000
_cell.length_b   1.000
_cell.length_c   1.000
_cell.angle_alpha   90.00
_cell.angle_beta   90.00
_cell.angle_gamma   90.00
#
_symmetry.space_group_name_H-M   'P 1'
#
loop_
_entity.id
_entity.type
_entity.pdbx_description
1 polymer ?
#
loop_
_entity_poly.entity_id
_entity_poly.type
_entity_poly.pdbx_seq_one_letter_code
_entity_poly.pdbx_strand_id
1 'polypeptide(L)'
;MASPKRFAKVKNLLDDKTYVDTLHQKAIAAVPCSSDRCMGSLMSQQAHRPPGAPRTTEELLLHAKDFIEQYYTSIKKNNTPAHFKRISEITDAVEKSGTYELTTAELTFGAKLGWRNAPRCIGRIQWSKLQVFDARHILTARGMYEALCNHIKYGTNKGNLRSAITIFPQRKDGRRDFRVWNAQLIRYAGYKMDDGKIIGDPANVEFTDQCIKLGWKPKYGMFDVLPLVLSAAGSDPEWFEIPPELILEVNIRHPK
;
A
#
# COMPACT_ATOMS: atom_id res chain seq x y z
N MET A 1 -29.13 -3.84 15.03
CA MET A 1 -28.54 -4.41 13.81
C MET A 1 -28.61 -5.92 13.91
N ALA A 2 -29.03 -6.64 12.87
CA ALA A 2 -29.04 -8.10 12.90
C ALA A 2 -27.58 -8.62 13.00
N SER A 3 -27.33 -9.58 13.89
CA SER A 3 -26.02 -10.22 14.00
C SER A 3 -25.61 -10.82 12.66
N PRO A 4 -24.35 -10.67 12.22
CA PRO A 4 -23.90 -11.26 10.96
C PRO A 4 -24.16 -12.77 10.97
N LYS A 5 -24.69 -13.29 9.85
CA LYS A 5 -24.98 -14.71 9.71
C LYS A 5 -23.70 -15.51 9.95
N ARG A 6 -23.81 -16.65 10.62
CA ARG A 6 -22.64 -17.51 10.89
C ARG A 6 -21.95 -18.03 9.62
N PHE A 7 -22.73 -18.18 8.54
CA PHE A 7 -22.28 -18.68 7.25
C PHE A 7 -22.91 -17.84 6.14
N ALA A 8 -22.11 -17.46 5.14
CA ALA A 8 -22.61 -16.85 3.91
C ALA A 8 -22.42 -17.81 2.74
N LYS A 9 -23.49 -18.16 2.02
CA LYS A 9 -23.41 -19.00 0.82
C LYS A 9 -23.24 -18.13 -0.41
N VAL A 10 -22.29 -18.49 -1.27
CA VAL A 10 -22.04 -17.83 -2.55
C VAL A 10 -22.16 -18.87 -3.66
N LYS A 11 -22.92 -18.56 -4.71
CA LYS A 11 -23.17 -19.48 -5.84
C LYS A 11 -22.56 -18.91 -7.11
N ASN A 12 -21.83 -19.74 -7.85
CA ASN A 12 -21.47 -19.45 -9.23
C ASN A 12 -22.63 -19.86 -10.13
N LEU A 13 -23.15 -18.91 -10.92
CA LEU A 13 -24.31 -19.16 -11.80
C LEU A 13 -23.95 -19.87 -13.12
N LEU A 14 -22.66 -19.96 -13.47
CA LEU A 14 -22.21 -20.62 -14.69
C LEU A 14 -22.08 -22.14 -14.52
N ASP A 15 -21.63 -22.60 -13.35
CA ASP A 15 -21.37 -24.03 -13.09
C ASP A 15 -22.10 -24.58 -11.86
N ASP A 16 -23.06 -23.81 -11.31
CA ASP A 16 -23.88 -24.09 -10.13
C ASP A 16 -23.11 -24.41 -8.83
N LYS A 17 -21.77 -24.29 -8.82
CA LYS A 17 -20.96 -24.55 -7.63
C LYS A 17 -21.29 -23.56 -6.52
N THR A 18 -21.38 -24.08 -5.31
CA THR A 18 -21.66 -23.30 -4.10
C THR A 18 -20.46 -23.34 -3.17
N TYR A 19 -20.13 -22.17 -2.61
CA TYR A 19 -19.09 -21.96 -1.63
C TYR A 19 -19.70 -21.42 -0.33
N VAL A 20 -19.09 -21.75 0.81
CA VAL A 20 -19.50 -21.25 2.12
C VAL A 20 -18.39 -20.39 2.69
N ASP A 21 -18.68 -19.11 2.89
CA ASP A 21 -17.78 -18.16 3.53
C ASP A 21 -18.05 -18.14 5.05
N THR A 22 -16.99 -18.46 5.81
CA THR A 22 -16.89 -18.27 7.26
C THR A 22 -15.87 -17.18 7.62
N LEU A 23 -15.03 -16.76 6.67
CA LEU A 23 -13.93 -15.82 6.92
C LEU A 23 -14.44 -14.40 7.17
N HIS A 24 -15.59 -14.01 6.60
CA HIS A 24 -16.21 -12.70 6.83
C HIS A 24 -16.49 -12.41 8.31
N GLN A 25 -16.59 -13.44 9.15
CA GLN A 25 -16.75 -13.29 10.60
C GLN A 25 -15.53 -12.65 11.29
N LYS A 26 -14.36 -12.71 10.63
CA LYS A 26 -13.11 -12.08 11.10
C LYS A 26 -12.95 -10.63 10.59
N ALA A 27 -13.94 -10.07 9.91
CA ALA A 27 -13.85 -8.70 9.40
C ALA A 27 -13.87 -7.71 10.56
N ILE A 28 -12.79 -6.94 10.72
CA ILE A 28 -12.66 -5.89 11.75
C ILE A 28 -13.16 -4.53 11.23
N ALA A 29 -13.06 -4.30 9.92
CA ALA A 29 -13.45 -3.04 9.30
C ALA A 29 -14.95 -3.01 8.96
N ALA A 30 -15.63 -1.94 9.36
CA ALA A 30 -16.99 -1.67 8.91
C ALA A 30 -17.01 -1.41 7.40
N VAL A 31 -17.94 -2.06 6.70
CA VAL A 31 -18.30 -1.67 5.34
C VAL A 31 -19.26 -0.47 5.42
N PRO A 32 -19.26 0.44 4.44
CA PRO A 32 -20.10 1.62 4.52
C PRO A 32 -21.59 1.28 4.30
N CYS A 33 -21.91 0.08 3.76
CA CYS A 33 -23.27 -0.38 3.56
C CYS A 33 -24.06 -0.53 4.86
N SER A 34 -25.37 -0.28 4.79
CA SER A 34 -26.33 -0.46 5.87
C SER A 34 -27.45 -1.43 5.46
N SER A 35 -28.40 -1.71 6.35
CA SER A 35 -29.53 -2.61 6.06
C SER A 35 -30.50 -2.05 5.02
N ASP A 36 -30.57 -0.72 4.88
CA ASP A 36 -31.43 0.01 3.97
C ASP A 36 -30.72 0.47 2.69
N ARG A 37 -29.38 0.51 2.67
CA ARG A 37 -28.62 1.02 1.54
C ARG A 37 -27.31 0.28 1.28
N CYS A 38 -27.17 -0.21 0.04
CA CYS A 38 -25.90 -0.71 -0.47
C CYS A 38 -25.09 0.45 -1.08
N MET A 39 -23.83 0.61 -0.66
CA MET A 39 -22.90 1.58 -1.23
C MET A 39 -21.75 0.93 -1.99
N GLY A 40 -21.94 -0.32 -2.44
CA GLY A 40 -20.91 -1.17 -3.04
C GLY A 40 -20.23 -0.61 -4.30
N SER A 41 -20.89 0.28 -5.05
CA SER A 41 -20.37 0.90 -6.27
C SER A 41 -19.53 2.16 -6.04
N LEU A 42 -19.46 2.69 -4.82
CA LEU A 42 -18.63 3.87 -4.53
C LEU A 42 -17.14 3.55 -4.70
N MET A 43 -16.43 4.36 -5.47
CA MET A 43 -15.00 4.16 -5.74
C MET A 43 -14.16 4.33 -4.48
N SER A 44 -14.39 5.40 -3.70
CA SER A 44 -13.71 5.61 -2.41
C SER A 44 -14.65 5.28 -1.26
N GLN A 45 -14.50 4.10 -0.68
CA GLN A 45 -15.30 3.60 0.44
C GLN A 45 -14.54 3.57 1.76
N GLN A 46 -13.22 3.77 1.71
CA GLN A 46 -12.41 3.78 2.90
C GLN A 46 -12.71 5.06 3.68
N ALA A 47 -13.16 4.92 4.92
CA ALA A 47 -13.14 6.01 5.87
C ALA A 47 -11.71 6.56 5.89
N HIS A 48 -11.53 7.78 5.39
CA HIS A 48 -10.25 8.47 5.50
C HIS A 48 -10.00 8.63 7.00
N ARG A 49 -9.12 7.80 7.54
CA ARG A 49 -8.61 8.04 8.88
C ARG A 49 -7.91 9.40 8.81
N PRO A 50 -8.34 10.40 9.59
CA PRO A 50 -7.77 11.73 9.49
C PRO A 50 -6.24 11.64 9.64
N PRO A 51 -5.46 12.30 8.77
CA PRO A 51 -4.02 12.34 8.92
C PRO A 51 -3.65 12.79 10.34
N GLY A 52 -2.73 12.06 10.99
CA GLY A 52 -2.17 12.46 12.28
C GLY A 52 -2.89 12.00 13.54
N ALA A 53 -4.03 11.28 13.48
CA ALA A 53 -4.64 10.70 14.67
C ALA A 53 -4.07 9.30 14.98
N PRO A 54 -3.29 9.11 16.06
CA PRO A 54 -2.84 7.77 16.49
C PRO A 54 -4.03 6.88 16.89
N ARG A 55 -3.81 5.56 16.90
CA ARG A 55 -4.74 4.63 17.57
C ARG A 55 -4.62 4.85 19.07
N THR A 56 -5.71 4.63 19.80
CA THR A 56 -5.58 4.48 21.25
C THR A 56 -4.75 3.24 21.55
N THR A 57 -4.15 3.21 22.74
CA THR A 57 -3.35 2.06 23.21
C THR A 57 -4.17 0.77 23.17
N GLU A 58 -5.45 0.83 23.55
CA GLU A 58 -6.36 -0.32 23.57
C GLU A 58 -6.64 -0.84 22.16
N GLU A 59 -6.94 0.05 21.20
CA GLU A 59 -7.16 -0.33 19.80
C GLU A 59 -5.88 -0.89 19.18
N LEU A 60 -4.72 -0.31 19.49
CA LEU A 60 -3.43 -0.78 19.00
C LEU A 60 -3.11 -2.18 19.52
N LEU A 61 -3.26 -2.43 20.82
CA LEU A 61 -3.02 -3.73 21.43
C LEU A 61 -3.99 -4.80 20.93
N LEU A 62 -5.25 -4.45 20.70
CA LEU A 62 -6.24 -5.37 20.11
C LEU A 62 -5.80 -5.83 18.72
N HIS A 63 -5.44 -4.89 17.84
CA HIS A 63 -4.97 -5.22 16.49
C HIS A 63 -3.62 -5.94 16.51
N ALA A 64 -2.71 -5.59 17.42
CA ALA A 64 -1.42 -6.25 17.54
C ALA A 64 -1.58 -7.72 17.96
N LYS A 65 -2.45 -8.01 18.94
CA LYS A 65 -2.74 -9.38 19.39
C LYS A 65 -3.32 -10.22 18.25
N ASP A 66 -4.34 -9.71 17.55
CA ASP A 66 -4.94 -10.41 16.40
C ASP A 66 -3.90 -10.70 15.30
N PHE A 67 -3.10 -9.71 14.92
CA PHE A 67 -2.07 -9.88 13.90
C PHE A 67 -1.01 -10.92 14.30
N ILE A 68 -0.54 -10.89 15.55
CA ILE A 68 0.47 -11.82 16.04
C ILE A 68 -0.11 -13.23 16.16
N GLU A 69 -1.36 -13.40 16.58
CA GLU A 69 -2.04 -14.69 16.55
C GLU A 69 -2.13 -15.24 15.11
N GLN A 70 -2.49 -14.40 14.13
CA GLN A 70 -2.49 -14.79 12.72
C GLN A 70 -1.10 -15.22 12.24
N TYR A 71 -0.05 -14.49 12.61
CA TYR A 71 1.34 -14.83 12.26
C TYR A 71 1.76 -16.16 12.88
N TYR A 72 1.61 -16.35 14.19
CA TYR A 72 2.00 -17.59 14.89
C TYR A 72 1.17 -18.79 14.44
N THR A 73 -0.11 -18.59 14.10
CA THR A 73 -0.94 -19.62 13.46
C THR A 73 -0.37 -20.04 12.11
N SER A 74 0.06 -19.08 11.28
CA SER A 74 0.60 -19.37 9.95
C SER A 74 1.87 -20.23 9.96
N ILE A 75 2.70 -20.07 10.99
CA ILE A 75 3.94 -20.85 11.19
C ILE A 75 3.75 -22.06 12.09
N LYS A 76 2.50 -22.42 12.42
CA LYS A 76 2.14 -23.56 13.29
C LYS A 76 2.78 -23.50 14.69
N LYS A 77 2.92 -22.29 15.25
CA LYS A 77 3.47 -22.04 16.60
C LYS A 77 2.51 -21.26 17.49
N ASN A 78 1.21 -21.27 17.18
CA ASN A 78 0.21 -20.65 18.06
C ASN A 78 0.23 -21.29 19.46
N ASN A 79 -0.04 -20.50 20.50
CA ASN A 79 -0.03 -20.92 21.91
C ASN A 79 1.29 -21.53 22.43
N THR A 80 2.42 -21.23 21.79
CA THR A 80 3.75 -21.64 22.30
C THR A 80 4.34 -20.61 23.27
N PRO A 81 5.34 -20.95 24.10
CA PRO A 81 6.04 -19.97 24.93
C PRO A 81 6.59 -18.78 24.13
N ALA A 82 7.05 -19.01 22.91
CA ALA A 82 7.51 -17.95 22.01
C ALA A 82 6.38 -17.01 21.55
N HIS A 83 5.15 -17.53 21.39
CA HIS A 83 3.97 -16.71 21.09
C HIS A 83 3.64 -15.79 22.26
N PHE A 84 3.49 -16.36 23.47
CA PHE A 84 3.16 -15.59 24.66
C PHE A 84 4.24 -14.56 25.01
N LYS A 85 5.51 -14.92 24.86
CA LYS A 85 6.62 -13.99 25.04
C LYS A 85 6.51 -12.80 24.09
N ARG A 86 6.22 -13.03 22.80
CA ARG A 86 6.10 -11.95 21.81
C ARG A 86 4.93 -11.02 22.11
N ILE A 87 3.79 -11.55 22.59
CA ILE A 87 2.66 -10.72 23.04
C ILE A 87 3.05 -9.85 24.24
N SER A 88 3.80 -10.41 25.21
CA SER A 88 4.32 -9.64 26.35
C SER A 88 5.27 -8.52 25.89
N GLU A 89 6.25 -8.84 25.04
CA GLU A 89 7.20 -7.85 24.50
C GLU A 89 6.51 -6.69 23.79
N ILE A 90 5.45 -6.98 23.02
CA ILE A 90 4.66 -5.94 22.33
C ILE A 90 3.86 -5.11 23.33
N THR A 91 3.26 -5.75 24.33
CA THR A 91 2.51 -5.04 25.36
C THR A 91 3.42 -4.07 26.11
N ASP A 92 4.57 -4.54 26.58
CA ASP A 92 5.59 -3.70 27.25
C ASP A 92 6.08 -2.57 26.35
N ALA A 93 6.30 -2.83 25.05
CA ALA A 93 6.77 -1.80 24.11
C ALA A 93 5.73 -0.71 23.90
N VAL A 94 4.45 -1.09 23.77
CA VAL A 94 3.34 -0.14 23.61
C VAL A 94 3.14 0.68 24.88
N GLU A 95 3.19 0.07 26.06
CA GLU A 95 3.08 0.79 27.34
C GLU A 95 4.22 1.80 27.54
N LYS A 96 5.45 1.44 27.14
CA LYS A 96 6.63 2.31 27.30
C LYS A 96 6.75 3.41 26.26
N SER A 97 6.35 3.14 25.02
CA SER A 97 6.68 4.01 23.87
C SER A 97 5.48 4.43 23.01
N GLY A 98 4.27 3.98 23.35
CA GLY A 98 3.04 4.23 22.59
C GLY A 98 2.92 3.42 21.30
N THR A 99 3.92 2.61 20.94
CA THR A 99 3.93 1.79 19.73
C THR A 99 4.82 0.55 19.88
N TYR A 100 4.82 -0.34 18.89
CA TYR A 100 5.77 -1.45 18.78
C TYR A 100 6.36 -1.52 17.37
N GLU A 101 7.43 -2.30 17.22
CA GLU A 101 8.08 -2.59 15.95
C GLU A 101 7.87 -4.05 15.57
N LEU A 102 7.61 -4.29 14.29
CA LEU A 102 7.54 -5.64 13.72
C LEU A 102 8.94 -6.22 13.52
N THR A 103 9.07 -7.53 13.68
CA THR A 103 10.23 -8.25 13.14
C THR A 103 10.17 -8.28 11.61
N THR A 104 11.30 -8.51 10.93
CA THR A 104 11.31 -8.62 9.45
C THR A 104 10.44 -9.78 8.94
N ALA A 105 10.34 -10.87 9.72
CA ALA A 105 9.49 -12.01 9.40
C ALA A 105 7.99 -11.64 9.49
N GLU A 106 7.61 -10.96 10.57
CA GLU A 106 6.25 -10.43 10.75
C GLU A 106 5.91 -9.40 9.66
N LEU A 107 6.83 -8.49 9.33
CA LEU A 107 6.65 -7.50 8.26
C LEU A 107 6.39 -8.18 6.91
N THR A 108 7.19 -9.19 6.58
CA THR A 108 7.05 -9.96 5.34
C THR A 108 5.71 -10.69 5.28
N PHE A 109 5.30 -11.32 6.39
CA PHE A 109 4.01 -11.97 6.51
C PHE A 109 2.87 -10.96 6.32
N GLY A 110 2.92 -9.82 7.03
CA GLY A 110 1.90 -8.78 6.97
C GLY A 110 1.74 -8.17 5.58
N ALA A 111 2.85 -7.94 4.86
CA ALA A 111 2.81 -7.42 3.50
C ALA A 111 2.10 -8.38 2.52
N LYS A 112 2.45 -9.67 2.58
CA LYS A 112 1.81 -10.71 1.76
C LYS A 112 0.34 -10.89 2.10
N LEU A 113 0.02 -10.90 3.39
CA LEU A 113 -1.36 -11.01 3.87
C LEU A 113 -2.19 -9.78 3.45
N GLY A 114 -1.61 -8.58 3.51
CA GLY A 114 -2.24 -7.35 3.02
C GLY A 114 -2.64 -7.44 1.55
N TRP A 115 -1.75 -7.96 0.69
CA TRP A 115 -2.09 -8.21 -0.72
C TRP A 115 -3.16 -9.29 -0.89
N ARG A 116 -3.03 -10.43 -0.20
CA ARG A 116 -4.05 -11.51 -0.22
C ARG A 116 -5.44 -10.99 0.15
N ASN A 117 -5.51 -10.07 1.10
CA ASN A 117 -6.75 -9.52 1.63
C ASN A 117 -7.26 -8.29 0.86
N ALA A 118 -6.61 -7.86 -0.22
CA ALA A 118 -7.05 -6.72 -1.03
C ALA A 118 -8.23 -7.12 -1.96
N PRO A 119 -9.50 -6.78 -1.62
CA PRO A 119 -10.66 -7.35 -2.32
C PRO A 119 -10.77 -6.92 -3.79
N ARG A 120 -10.15 -5.79 -4.14
CA ARG A 120 -10.17 -5.20 -5.49
C ARG A 120 -9.03 -5.70 -6.40
N CYS A 121 -8.15 -6.57 -5.92
CA CYS A 121 -7.03 -7.08 -6.72
C CYS A 121 -7.40 -8.43 -7.37
N ILE A 122 -7.44 -8.50 -8.69
CA ILE A 122 -7.69 -9.77 -9.41
C ILE A 122 -6.47 -10.71 -9.40
N GLY A 123 -5.25 -10.17 -9.39
CA GLY A 123 -3.99 -10.92 -9.44
C GLY A 123 -3.57 -11.62 -8.15
N ARG A 124 -4.48 -11.83 -7.20
CA ARG A 124 -4.17 -12.35 -5.86
C ARG A 124 -3.65 -13.78 -5.84
N ILE A 125 -3.74 -14.55 -6.91
CA ILE A 125 -3.15 -15.90 -6.96
C ILE A 125 -1.63 -15.90 -6.69
N GLN A 126 -0.95 -14.79 -6.99
CA GLN A 126 0.49 -14.61 -6.79
C GLN A 126 0.89 -14.11 -5.38
N TRP A 127 -0.07 -13.93 -4.46
CA TRP A 127 0.13 -13.20 -3.19
C TRP A 127 1.32 -13.68 -2.33
N SER A 128 1.63 -14.97 -2.38
CA SER A 128 2.73 -15.56 -1.61
C SER A 128 4.11 -15.30 -2.22
N LYS A 129 4.18 -14.98 -3.52
CA LYS A 129 5.38 -14.66 -4.30
C LYS A 129 5.57 -13.14 -4.42
N LEU A 130 5.79 -12.51 -3.27
CA LEU A 130 6.08 -11.08 -3.14
C LEU A 130 7.47 -10.88 -2.53
N GLN A 131 8.33 -10.12 -3.20
CA GLN A 131 9.58 -9.63 -2.62
C GLN A 131 9.29 -8.47 -1.68
N VAL A 132 9.81 -8.52 -0.46
CA VAL A 132 9.67 -7.43 0.52
C VAL A 132 11.05 -6.82 0.74
N PHE A 133 11.16 -5.51 0.52
CA PHE A 133 12.33 -4.71 0.87
C PHE A 133 12.05 -3.94 2.15
N ASP A 134 12.76 -4.27 3.23
CA ASP A 134 12.65 -3.61 4.52
C ASP A 134 13.49 -2.31 4.50
N ALA A 135 12.82 -1.18 4.28
CA ALA A 135 13.41 0.15 4.21
C ALA A 135 13.05 1.01 5.45
N ARG A 136 12.67 0.37 6.57
CA ARG A 136 12.28 1.07 7.81
C ARG A 136 13.41 1.82 8.50
N HIS A 137 14.66 1.59 8.07
CA HIS A 137 15.84 2.30 8.55
C HIS A 137 16.12 3.60 7.78
N ILE A 138 15.43 3.84 6.65
CA ILE A 138 15.66 5.00 5.80
C ILE A 138 14.95 6.23 6.37
N LEU A 139 15.69 7.34 6.52
CA LEU A 139 15.20 8.56 7.16
C LEU A 139 15.22 9.81 6.27
N THR A 140 15.74 9.71 5.03
CA THR A 140 15.91 10.86 4.11
C THR A 140 15.17 10.62 2.80
N ALA A 141 14.77 11.70 2.11
CA ALA A 141 14.09 11.61 0.82
C ALA A 141 15.02 10.99 -0.24
N ARG A 142 16.31 11.35 -0.20
CA ARG A 142 17.34 10.73 -1.05
C ARG A 142 17.46 9.21 -0.82
N GLY A 143 17.45 8.76 0.42
CA GLY A 143 17.45 7.32 0.72
C GLY A 143 16.18 6.62 0.23
N MET A 144 15.02 7.30 0.33
CA MET A 144 13.77 6.78 -0.24
C MET A 144 13.89 6.62 -1.76
N TYR A 145 14.42 7.63 -2.45
CA TYR A 145 14.67 7.60 -3.89
C TYR A 145 15.55 6.41 -4.29
N GLU A 146 16.68 6.19 -3.61
CA GLU A 146 17.58 5.07 -3.90
C GLU A 146 16.92 3.71 -3.69
N ALA A 147 16.13 3.57 -2.62
CA ALA A 147 15.35 2.36 -2.36
C ALA A 147 14.27 2.12 -3.44
N LEU A 148 13.65 3.17 -3.97
CA LEU A 148 12.67 3.09 -5.06
C LEU A 148 13.34 2.77 -6.40
N CYS A 149 14.52 3.31 -6.70
CA CYS A 149 15.30 2.91 -7.88
C CYS A 149 15.64 1.42 -7.84
N ASN A 150 16.11 0.91 -6.69
CA ASN A 150 16.37 -0.52 -6.50
C ASN A 150 15.10 -1.36 -6.66
N HIS A 151 13.97 -0.88 -6.14
CA HIS A 151 12.66 -1.50 -6.31
C HIS A 151 12.27 -1.60 -7.79
N ILE A 152 12.34 -0.50 -8.54
CA ILE A 152 12.00 -0.46 -9.97
C ILE A 152 12.91 -1.41 -10.74
N LYS A 153 14.24 -1.34 -10.52
CA LYS A 153 15.20 -2.24 -11.17
C LYS A 153 14.87 -3.71 -10.90
N TYR A 154 14.57 -4.06 -9.65
CA TYR A 154 14.19 -5.42 -9.27
C TYR A 154 12.86 -5.84 -9.93
N GLY A 155 11.85 -4.98 -9.86
CA GLY A 155 10.49 -5.26 -10.34
C GLY A 155 10.43 -5.37 -11.86
N THR A 156 11.12 -4.50 -12.58
CA THR A 156 11.19 -4.49 -14.05
C THR A 156 11.91 -5.71 -14.59
N ASN A 157 13.05 -6.10 -14.00
CA ASN A 157 13.80 -7.32 -14.35
C ASN A 157 13.90 -7.60 -15.87
N LYS A 158 14.28 -6.58 -16.64
CA LYS A 158 14.42 -6.64 -18.11
C LYS A 158 13.16 -7.17 -18.83
N GLY A 159 11.97 -6.86 -18.32
CA GLY A 159 10.68 -7.27 -18.88
C GLY A 159 10.06 -8.52 -18.25
N ASN A 160 10.82 -9.33 -17.49
CA ASN A 160 10.28 -10.46 -16.75
C ASN A 160 9.84 -10.03 -15.35
N LEU A 161 8.70 -9.34 -15.28
CA LEU A 161 8.25 -8.60 -14.10
C LEU A 161 8.20 -9.44 -12.82
N ARG A 162 8.61 -8.84 -11.71
CA ARG A 162 8.56 -9.46 -10.37
C ARG A 162 7.79 -8.57 -9.40
N SER A 163 6.84 -9.15 -8.67
CA SER A 163 6.09 -8.44 -7.64
C SER A 163 6.99 -8.11 -6.45
N ALA A 164 7.04 -6.84 -6.08
CA ALA A 164 7.80 -6.35 -4.94
C ALA A 164 7.03 -5.27 -4.16
N ILE A 165 7.40 -5.07 -2.91
CA ILE A 165 6.99 -3.94 -2.06
C ILE A 165 8.19 -3.43 -1.27
N THR A 166 8.35 -2.12 -1.18
CA THR A 166 9.35 -1.46 -0.32
C THR A 166 8.63 -0.78 0.82
N ILE A 167 8.98 -1.13 2.07
CA ILE A 167 8.27 -0.63 3.25
C ILE A 167 9.15 0.35 3.99
N PHE A 168 8.74 1.62 3.95
CA PHE A 168 9.35 2.73 4.65
C PHE A 168 8.93 2.79 6.14
N PRO A 169 9.58 3.64 6.96
CA PRO A 169 9.27 3.71 8.39
C PRO A 169 7.78 3.95 8.66
N GLN A 170 7.25 3.28 9.69
CA GLN A 170 5.86 3.48 10.12
C GLN A 170 5.64 4.90 10.67
N ARG A 171 4.38 5.36 10.60
CA ARG A 171 3.96 6.59 11.29
C ARG A 171 4.24 6.48 12.79
N LYS A 172 4.72 7.56 13.40
CA LYS A 172 4.96 7.69 14.84
C LYS A 172 4.46 9.05 15.30
N ASP A 173 3.97 9.12 16.54
CA ASP A 173 3.57 10.40 17.12
C ASP A 173 4.79 11.32 17.30
N GLY A 174 4.57 12.62 17.15
CA GLY A 174 5.64 13.61 17.17
C GLY A 174 6.57 13.59 15.94
N ARG A 175 6.36 12.69 14.98
CA ARG A 175 7.11 12.63 13.72
C ARG A 175 6.15 12.64 12.53
N ARG A 176 6.36 13.56 11.60
CA ARG A 176 5.58 13.60 10.36
C ARG A 176 5.89 12.39 9.45
N ASP A 177 4.98 12.13 8.51
CA ASP A 177 4.97 10.90 7.70
C ASP A 177 6.10 10.79 6.65
N PHE A 178 6.37 9.55 6.25
CA PHE A 178 7.07 9.21 5.03
C PHE A 178 6.05 9.04 3.90
N ARG A 179 6.19 9.79 2.81
CA ARG A 179 5.21 9.81 1.71
C ARG A 179 5.89 9.82 0.35
N VAL A 180 5.44 8.92 -0.52
CA VAL A 180 5.55 9.07 -1.97
C VAL A 180 4.28 9.81 -2.40
N TRP A 181 4.42 10.98 -2.99
CA TRP A 181 3.26 11.79 -3.38
C TRP A 181 2.64 11.29 -4.68
N ASN A 182 3.46 10.72 -5.56
CA ASN A 182 3.00 10.11 -6.79
C ASN A 182 2.00 8.99 -6.51
N ALA A 183 0.91 8.95 -7.29
CA ALA A 183 -0.06 7.85 -7.21
C ALA A 183 0.53 6.50 -7.65
N GLN A 184 1.52 6.51 -8.56
CA GLN A 184 2.29 5.35 -9.02
C GLN A 184 3.74 5.80 -9.26
N LEU A 185 4.70 4.87 -9.17
CA LEU A 185 6.13 5.23 -9.32
C LEU A 185 6.46 5.75 -10.73
N ILE A 186 5.81 5.21 -11.76
CA ILE A 186 6.01 5.62 -13.15
C ILE A 186 4.64 6.03 -13.71
N ARG A 187 4.48 7.32 -14.04
CA ARG A 187 3.35 7.88 -14.79
C ARG A 187 3.84 8.99 -15.71
N TYR A 188 3.10 9.23 -16.79
CA TYR A 188 3.36 10.35 -17.68
C TYR A 188 2.74 11.65 -17.15
N ALA A 189 3.38 12.77 -17.41
CA ALA A 189 2.90 14.10 -17.08
C ALA A 189 1.65 14.48 -17.90
N GLY A 190 0.92 15.47 -17.40
CA GLY A 190 -0.18 16.12 -18.12
C GLY A 190 -0.05 17.63 -18.02
N TYR A 191 -0.09 18.33 -19.14
CA TYR A 191 0.13 19.77 -19.22
C TYR A 191 -1.13 20.45 -19.76
N LYS A 192 -1.70 21.36 -18.97
CA LYS A 192 -2.79 22.23 -19.45
C LYS A 192 -2.18 23.44 -20.17
N MET A 193 -2.51 23.59 -21.45
CA MET A 193 -2.03 24.67 -22.31
C MET A 193 -2.93 25.91 -22.19
N ASP A 194 -2.43 27.06 -22.65
CA ASP A 194 -3.16 28.34 -22.61
C ASP A 194 -4.47 28.31 -23.42
N ASP A 195 -4.52 27.52 -24.49
CA ASP A 195 -5.73 27.31 -25.31
C ASP A 195 -6.74 26.32 -24.69
N GLY A 196 -6.46 25.83 -23.48
CA GLY A 196 -7.28 24.88 -22.74
C GLY A 196 -7.08 23.41 -23.12
N LYS A 197 -6.26 23.10 -24.13
CA LYS A 197 -5.92 21.71 -24.47
C LYS A 197 -5.01 21.11 -23.41
N ILE A 198 -5.00 19.77 -23.37
CA ILE A 198 -4.10 19.01 -22.50
C ILE A 198 -3.15 18.18 -23.36
N ILE A 199 -1.85 18.30 -23.08
CA ILE A 199 -0.79 17.44 -23.65
C ILE A 199 -0.43 16.38 -22.61
N GLY A 200 -0.27 15.12 -23.02
CA GLY A 200 0.07 14.01 -22.11
C GLY A 200 -1.15 13.37 -21.44
N ASP A 201 -1.04 12.99 -20.17
CA ASP A 201 -2.07 12.29 -19.38
C ASP A 201 -2.95 13.28 -18.58
N PRO A 202 -4.23 13.50 -18.95
CA PRO A 202 -5.11 14.44 -18.24
C PRO A 202 -5.33 14.13 -16.77
N ALA A 203 -5.20 12.86 -16.36
CA ALA A 203 -5.37 12.46 -14.97
C ALA A 203 -4.22 12.94 -14.05
N ASN A 204 -3.12 13.45 -14.63
CA ASN A 204 -1.95 13.90 -13.88
C ASN A 204 -1.72 15.41 -13.92
N VAL A 205 -2.62 16.20 -14.52
CA VAL A 205 -2.42 17.65 -14.65
C VAL A 205 -2.13 18.31 -13.30
N GLU A 206 -2.97 18.06 -12.30
CA GLU A 206 -2.80 18.65 -10.97
C GLU A 206 -1.45 18.30 -10.35
N PHE A 207 -1.05 17.02 -10.43
CA PHE A 207 0.23 16.57 -9.86
C PHE A 207 1.43 17.08 -10.65
N THR A 208 1.30 17.18 -11.98
CA THR A 208 2.32 17.75 -12.87
C THR A 208 2.59 19.21 -12.50
N ASP A 209 1.54 20.01 -12.28
CA ASP A 209 1.67 21.39 -11.83
C ASP A 209 2.42 21.50 -10.49
N GLN A 210 2.19 20.56 -9.56
CA GLN A 210 2.93 20.51 -8.30
C GLN A 210 4.42 20.20 -8.53
N CYS A 211 4.76 19.25 -9.41
CA CYS A 211 6.15 18.99 -9.77
C CYS A 211 6.84 20.25 -10.34
N ILE A 212 6.16 20.99 -11.22
CA ILE A 212 6.68 22.22 -11.81
C ILE A 212 6.91 23.30 -10.74
N LYS A 213 5.97 23.47 -9.80
CA LYS A 213 6.09 24.40 -8.66
C LYS A 213 7.28 24.06 -7.76
N LEU A 214 7.60 22.77 -7.60
CA LEU A 214 8.77 22.31 -6.87
C LEU A 214 10.09 22.47 -7.65
N GLY A 215 10.03 22.97 -8.89
CA GLY A 215 11.19 23.31 -9.71
C GLY A 215 11.51 22.30 -10.82
N TRP A 216 10.72 21.24 -10.97
CA TRP A 216 10.88 20.32 -12.11
C TRP A 216 10.62 21.06 -13.43
N LYS A 217 11.47 20.82 -14.43
CA LYS A 217 11.39 21.50 -15.72
C LYS A 217 10.53 20.68 -16.69
N PRO A 218 9.34 21.16 -17.09
CA PRO A 218 8.47 20.43 -18.00
C PRO A 218 9.08 20.37 -19.40
N LYS A 219 8.87 19.26 -20.10
CA LYS A 219 9.33 19.06 -21.49
C LYS A 219 8.19 19.22 -22.52
N TYR A 220 6.94 19.27 -22.06
CA TYR A 220 5.74 19.40 -22.89
C TYR A 220 5.58 18.29 -23.96
N GLY A 221 6.09 17.10 -23.68
CA GLY A 221 5.93 15.90 -24.49
C GLY A 221 4.69 15.09 -24.12
N MET A 222 4.26 14.22 -25.03
CA MET A 222 3.10 13.34 -24.82
C MET A 222 3.33 12.23 -23.79
N PHE A 223 4.59 11.84 -23.57
CA PHE A 223 4.98 10.70 -22.73
C PHE A 223 6.15 11.06 -21.81
N ASP A 224 6.14 12.26 -21.24
CA ASP A 224 7.17 12.66 -20.28
C ASP A 224 6.95 11.96 -18.94
N VAL A 225 7.88 11.12 -18.51
CA VAL A 225 7.79 10.48 -17.19
C VAL A 225 7.98 11.52 -16.09
N LEU A 226 7.05 11.54 -15.14
CA LEU A 226 7.08 12.42 -13.96
C LEU A 226 8.24 12.08 -13.02
N PRO A 227 8.81 13.07 -12.30
CA PRO A 227 9.77 12.81 -11.24
C PRO A 227 9.05 12.17 -10.04
N LEU A 228 9.82 11.49 -9.18
CA LEU A 228 9.34 11.07 -7.87
C LEU A 228 9.35 12.26 -6.91
N VAL A 229 8.24 12.54 -6.24
CA VAL A 229 8.14 13.56 -5.19
C VAL A 229 8.00 12.87 -3.83
N LEU A 230 8.99 13.06 -2.97
CA LEU A 230 9.21 12.27 -1.77
C LEU A 230 9.34 13.16 -0.53
N SER A 231 8.61 12.83 0.53
CA SER A 231 8.78 13.43 1.86
C SER A 231 9.26 12.36 2.84
N ALA A 232 10.34 12.64 3.55
CA ALA A 232 10.88 11.78 4.60
C ALA A 232 10.77 12.48 5.95
N ALA A 233 10.21 11.78 6.95
CA ALA A 233 9.97 12.31 8.30
C ALA A 233 9.27 13.70 8.33
N GLY A 234 8.49 14.00 7.28
CA GLY A 234 7.84 15.28 6.97
C GLY A 234 8.70 16.53 6.91
N SER A 235 9.95 16.38 6.46
CA SER A 235 10.62 17.43 5.70
C SER A 235 9.79 17.82 4.46
N ASP A 236 10.08 19.00 3.92
CA ASP A 236 9.48 19.46 2.67
C ASP A 236 9.74 18.44 1.55
N PRO A 237 8.79 18.27 0.61
CA PRO A 237 8.92 17.31 -0.47
C PRO A 237 10.10 17.67 -1.39
N GLU A 238 10.94 16.68 -1.67
CA GLU A 238 12.02 16.76 -2.65
C GLU A 238 11.62 15.96 -3.89
N TRP A 239 11.96 16.46 -5.08
CA TRP A 239 11.74 15.74 -6.33
C TRP A 239 13.03 15.11 -6.87
N PHE A 240 12.90 13.94 -7.49
CA PHE A 240 14.01 13.19 -8.08
C PHE A 240 13.59 12.62 -9.44
N GLU A 241 14.40 12.85 -10.48
CA GLU A 241 14.20 12.17 -11.76
C GLU A 241 14.57 10.69 -11.66
N ILE A 242 13.74 9.83 -12.23
CA ILE A 242 14.04 8.40 -12.34
C ILE A 242 15.05 8.22 -13.47
N PRO A 243 16.18 7.51 -13.27
CA PRO A 243 17.14 7.24 -14.33
C PRO A 243 16.43 6.54 -15.52
N PRO A 244 16.53 7.07 -16.76
CA PRO A 244 15.79 6.55 -17.90
C PRO A 244 15.98 5.05 -18.14
N GLU A 245 17.16 4.51 -17.85
CA GLU A 245 17.49 3.08 -17.99
C GLU A 245 16.72 2.15 -17.04
N LEU A 246 16.08 2.68 -16.00
CA LEU A 246 15.20 1.93 -15.11
C LEU A 246 13.75 1.87 -15.62
N ILE A 247 13.41 2.70 -16.59
CA ILE A 247 12.08 2.83 -17.16
C ILE A 247 12.01 1.93 -18.39
N LEU A 248 11.21 0.86 -18.32
CA LEU A 248 10.92 0.02 -19.46
C LEU A 248 9.63 0.50 -20.13
N GLU A 249 9.73 0.96 -21.37
CA GLU A 249 8.59 1.36 -22.21
C GLU A 249 8.36 0.36 -23.34
N VAL A 250 7.11 0.22 -23.76
CA VAL A 250 6.72 -0.64 -24.89
C VAL A 250 6.03 0.22 -25.94
N ASN A 251 6.66 0.33 -27.10
CA ASN A 251 6.04 0.97 -28.26
C ASN A 251 4.87 0.11 -28.75
N ILE A 252 3.66 0.63 -28.59
CA ILE A 252 2.44 -0.06 -29.01
C ILE A 252 2.42 -0.18 -30.53
N ARG A 253 2.22 -1.40 -31.04
CA ARG A 253 2.08 -1.71 -32.46
C ARG A 253 0.94 -2.68 -32.63
N HIS A 254 0.20 -2.58 -33.73
CA HIS A 254 -0.80 -3.56 -34.09
C HIS A 254 -0.13 -4.71 -34.88
N PRO A 255 -0.46 -5.98 -34.64
CA PRO A 255 0.17 -7.11 -35.34
C PRO A 255 -0.19 -7.20 -36.84
N LYS A 256 -1.12 -6.37 -37.31
CA LYS A 256 -1.55 -6.26 -38.71
C LYS A 256 -1.81 -4.81 -39.11
#